data_AF-S7U161-F1
#
_entry.id   AF-S7U161-F1
#
_cell.length_a   1.000
_cell.length_b   1.000
_cell.length_c   1.000
_cell.angle_alpha   90.00
_cell.angle_beta   90.00
_cell.angle_gamma   90.00
#
_symmetry.space_group_name_H-M   'P 1'
#
loop_
_entity.id
_entity.type
_entity.pdbx_description
1 polymer ?
#
loop_
_entity_poly.entity_id
_entity_poly.type
_entity_poly.pdbx_seq_one_letter_code
_entity_poly.pdbx_strand_id
1 'polypeptide(L)' 'MAETNAILGWTLVSECPISGDVTDLLVSGETAIAAYKTFRDAAIFTNKRLIVRDPQGFNGKKVEIYLRRI' A
#
# COMPACT_ATOMS: atom_id res chain seq x y z
N MET A 1 -5.01 30.15 0.75
CA MET A 1 -5.99 29.57 1.69
C MET A 1 -7.01 28.82 0.83
N ALA A 2 -7.11 27.50 0.76
CA ALA A 2 -6.71 26.41 1.64
C ALA A 2 -6.08 25.24 0.85
N GLU A 3 -5.02 24.68 1.42
CA GLU A 3 -4.71 23.25 1.55
C GLU A 3 -5.10 22.29 0.41
N THR A 4 -4.55 22.46 -0.80
CA THR A 4 -4.61 21.42 -1.84
C THR A 4 -3.50 20.36 -1.72
N ASN A 5 -2.45 20.62 -0.93
CA ASN A 5 -1.35 19.67 -0.73
C ASN A 5 -1.75 18.42 0.09
N ALA A 6 -2.79 18.50 0.92
CA ALA A 6 -3.24 17.38 1.73
C ALA A 6 -3.83 16.23 0.89
N ILE A 7 -4.35 16.52 -0.31
CA ILE A 7 -4.98 15.52 -1.20
C ILE A 7 -3.93 14.64 -1.89
N LEU A 8 -2.67 15.07 -1.94
CA LEU A 8 -1.52 14.31 -2.45
C LEU A 8 -0.69 13.65 -1.33
N GLY A 9 -1.09 13.83 -0.07
CA GLY A 9 -0.42 13.25 1.07
C GLY A 9 -0.80 11.78 1.24
N TRP A 10 0.19 10.89 1.23
CA TRP A 10 0.03 9.52 1.71
C TRP A 10 0.10 9.47 3.22
N THR A 11 -1.05 9.77 3.84
CA THR A 11 -1.22 9.65 5.28
C THR A 11 -1.63 8.22 5.62
N LEU A 12 -0.84 7.57 6.48
CA LEU A 12 -1.21 6.29 7.08
C LEU A 12 -2.32 6.55 8.10
N VAL A 13 -3.51 5.99 7.87
CA VAL A 13 -4.70 6.23 8.67
C VAL A 13 -4.81 5.22 9.81
N SER A 14 -4.65 3.93 9.51
CA SER A 14 -4.73 2.86 10.50
C SER A 14 -4.02 1.61 10.05
N GLU A 15 -3.59 0.79 11.00
CA GLU A 15 -3.04 -0.53 10.72
C GLU A 15 -4.13 -1.47 10.19
N CYS A 16 -3.75 -2.35 9.26
CA CYS A 16 -4.65 -3.32 8.67
C CYS A 16 -3.95 -4.67 8.45
N PRO A 17 -4.71 -5.77 8.33
CA PRO A 17 -4.11 -7.05 7.97
C PRO A 17 -3.46 -6.96 6.59
N ILE A 18 -2.33 -7.65 6.43
CA ILE A 18 -1.67 -7.85 5.14
C ILE A 18 -2.59 -8.70 4.27
N SER A 19 -2.89 -8.21 3.06
CA SER A 19 -3.78 -8.91 2.14
C SER A 19 -3.04 -10.07 1.45
N GLY A 20 -3.73 -11.17 1.18
CA GLY A 20 -3.12 -12.39 0.64
C GLY A 20 -2.52 -12.23 -0.75
N ASP A 21 -3.04 -11.30 -1.55
CA ASP A 21 -2.49 -10.93 -2.87
C ASP A 21 -1.08 -10.33 -2.75
N VAL A 22 -0.75 -9.69 -1.63
CA VAL A 22 0.61 -9.18 -1.37
C VAL A 22 1.57 -10.32 -1.03
N THR A 23 1.10 -11.36 -0.35
CA THR A 23 1.91 -12.53 0.00
C THR A 23 2.46 -13.22 -1.25
N ASP A 24 1.65 -13.31 -2.31
CA ASP A 24 2.04 -13.91 -3.60
C ASP A 24 3.08 -13.07 -4.37
N LEU A 25 3.28 -11.81 -3.98
CA LEU A 25 4.25 -10.88 -4.60
C LEU A 25 5.59 -10.80 -3.86
N LEU A 26 5.66 -11.38 -2.66
CA LEU A 26 6.88 -11.39 -1.86
C LEU A 26 7.91 -12.28 -2.55
N VAL A 27 9.14 -11.76 -2.71
CA VAL A 27 10.25 -12.56 -3.23
C VAL A 27 10.85 -13.43 -2.13
N SER A 28 11.68 -14.42 -2.49
CA SER A 28 12.37 -15.25 -1.50
C SER A 28 13.14 -14.40 -0.47
N GLY A 29 12.93 -14.71 0.81
CA GLY A 29 13.48 -13.97 1.95
C GLY A 29 12.89 -12.57 2.16
N GLU A 30 11.81 -12.21 1.46
CA GLU A 30 11.02 -11.02 1.74
C GLU A 30 9.88 -11.36 2.72
N THR A 31 9.65 -10.49 3.70
CA THR A 31 8.59 -10.66 4.69
C THR A 31 7.88 -9.34 4.89
N ALA A 32 6.55 -9.37 4.82
CA ALA A 32 5.72 -8.23 5.16
C ALA A 32 5.72 -8.03 6.68
N ILE A 33 6.09 -6.83 7.11
CA ILE A 33 6.26 -6.46 8.53
C ILE A 33 4.98 -5.80 9.04
N ALA A 34 4.43 -4.86 8.29
CA ALA A 34 3.25 -4.10 8.67
C ALA A 34 2.47 -3.64 7.44
N ALA A 35 1.16 -3.45 7.59
CA ALA A 35 0.32 -2.87 6.56
C ALA A 35 -0.57 -1.78 7.15
N TYR A 36 -0.73 -0.70 6.41
CA TYR A 36 -1.50 0.46 6.81
C TYR A 36 -2.46 0.84 5.69
N LYS A 37 -3.71 1.12 6.06
CA LYS A 37 -4.67 1.76 5.17
C LYS A 37 -4.34 3.24 5.08
N THR A 38 -4.38 3.76 3.87
CA THR A 38 -4.44 5.19 3.59
C THR A 38 -5.88 5.56 3.22
N PHE A 39 -6.10 6.82 2.82
CA PHE A 39 -7.44 7.28 2.44
C PHE A 39 -8.00 6.60 1.18
N ARG A 40 -7.13 6.15 0.25
CA ARG A 40 -7.52 5.45 -0.98
C ARG A 40 -6.87 4.08 -1.13
N ASP A 41 -5.63 3.97 -0.68
CA ASP A 41 -4.74 2.85 -0.99
C ASP A 41 -4.37 2.09 0.30
N ALA A 42 -3.64 0.98 0.18
CA ALA A 42 -2.96 0.34 1.31
C ALA A 42 -1.45 0.33 1.09
N ALA A 43 -0.69 0.69 2.12
CA ALA A 43 0.76 0.65 2.14
C ALA A 43 1.25 -0.52 2.99
N ILE A 44 2.03 -1.43 2.40
CA ILE A 44 2.61 -2.60 3.05
C ILE A 44 4.12 -2.43 3.09
N PHE A 45 4.66 -2.42 4.31
CA PHE A 45 6.09 -2.35 4.57
C PHE A 45 6.64 -3.76 4.67
N THR A 46 7.65 -4.08 3.87
CA THR A 46 8.42 -5.32 3.97
C THR A 46 9.83 -5.04 4.46
N ASN A 47 10.58 -6.10 4.76
CA ASN A 47 12.00 -6.00 5.08
C ASN A 47 12.89 -5.56 3.89
N LYS A 48 12.33 -5.37 2.68
CA LYS A 48 13.09 -5.00 1.47
C LYS A 48 12.57 -3.75 0.75
N ARG A 49 11.28 -3.47 0.83
CA ARG A 49 10.63 -2.42 0.03
C ARG A 49 9.30 -1.97 0.65
N LEU A 50 8.83 -0.83 0.19
CA LEU A 50 7.45 -0.40 0.36
C LEU A 50 6.63 -0.88 -0.84
N ILE A 51 5.55 -1.61 -0.56
CA ILE A 51 4.56 -2.08 -1.53
C ILE A 51 3.30 -1.26 -1.32
N VAL A 52 2.76 -0.67 -2.38
CA VAL A 52 1.56 0.18 -2.27
C VAL A 52 0.52 -0.33 -3.22
N ARG A 53 -0.66 -0.57 -2.67
CA ARG A 53 -1.79 -1.21 -3.28
C ARG A 53 -2.89 -0.17 -3.52
N ASP A 54 -3.07 0.24 -4.77
CA ASP A 54 -4.16 1.11 -5.21
C ASP A 54 -5.21 0.26 -5.96
N PRO A 55 -6.36 -0.06 -5.33
CA PRO A 55 -7.45 -0.74 -6.00
C PRO A 55 -8.14 0.21 -7.00
N GLN A 56 -7.80 0.07 -8.29
CA GLN A 56 -8.36 0.83 -9.38
C GLN A 56 -9.64 0.18 -9.95
N GLY A 57 -10.68 1.00 -10.17
CA GLY A 57 -11.92 0.62 -10.86
C GLY A 57 -13.11 0.33 -9.95
N PHE A 58 -14.33 0.42 -10.50
CA PHE A 58 -15.61 0.36 -9.76
C PHE A 58 -15.78 -0.87 -8.85
N ASN A 59 -15.17 -2.00 -9.21
CA ASN A 59 -15.25 -3.26 -8.45
C ASN A 59 -13.98 -3.60 -7.65
N GLY A 60 -12.95 -2.74 -7.65
CA GLY A 60 -11.67 -2.98 -6.95
C GLY A 60 -10.88 -4.21 -7.42
N LYS A 61 -11.25 -4.80 -8.58
CA LYS A 61 -10.62 -6.02 -9.13
C LYS A 61 -9.26 -5.76 -9.77
N LYS A 62 -9.01 -4.54 -10.26
CA LYS A 62 -7.71 -4.15 -10.78
C LYS A 62 -6.96 -3.49 -9.65
N VAL A 63 -5.79 -4.00 -9.34
CA VAL A 63 -4.95 -3.47 -8.26
C VAL A 63 -3.64 -3.05 -8.89
N GLU A 64 -3.32 -1.76 -8.80
CA GLU A 64 -2.01 -1.26 -9.19
C GLU A 64 -1.06 -1.35 -8.00
N ILE A 65 0.15 -1.84 -8.27
CA ILE A 65 1.14 -2.14 -7.25
C ILE A 65 2.40 -1.36 -7.53
N TYR A 66 2.71 -0.43 -6.64
CA TYR A 66 3.89 0.39 -6.71
C TYR A 66 4.95 -0.14 -5.75
N LEU A 67 6.14 -0.42 -6.29
CA LEU A 67 7.26 -1.00 -5.55
C LEU A 67 8.37 0.03 -5.47
N ARG A 68 8.69 0.49 -4.25
CA ARG A 68 9.81 1.40 -4.02
C ARG A 68 10.82 0.76 -3.08
N ARG A 69 12.08 0.66 -3.49
CA ARG A 69 13.17 0.32 -2.58
C ARG A 69 13.31 1.42 -1.54
N ILE A 70 13.32 1.02 -0.28
CA ILE A 70 13.62 1.85 0.90
C ILE A 70 15.12 1.86 1.15
#